data_AF-A0A7Y2GWS9-F1
#
_entry.id   AF-A0A7Y2GWS9-F1
#
_cell.length_a   1.000
_cell.length_b   1.000
_cell.length_c   1.000
_cell.angle_alpha   90.00
_cell.angle_beta   90.00
_cell.angle_gamma   90.00
#
_symmetry.space_group_name_H-M   'P 1'
#
loop_
_entity.id
_entity.type
_entity.pdbx_description
1 polymer ?
#
loop_
_entity_poly.entity_id
_entity_poly.type
_entity_poly.pdbx_seq_one_letter_code
_entity_poly.pdbx_strand_id
1 'polypeptide(L)'
;MSKARVISLNKSSSHTLAKYPVKEVRLLRGLGVEGDAHLGKTVKHRSRVAKDPTQPNLRQVHLIHSELHDELREQGFDLDPG
;
A
#
# COMPACT_ATOMS: atom_id res chain seq x y z
N MET A 1 -4.38 25.99 4.31
CA MET A 1 -3.88 24.60 4.23
C MET A 1 -3.88 24.18 2.78
N SER A 2 -2.80 23.57 2.28
CA SER A 2 -2.79 23.00 0.94
C SER A 2 -3.73 21.77 0.89
N LYS A 3 -4.43 21.59 -0.22
CA LYS A 3 -5.37 20.49 -0.41
C LYS A 3 -4.59 19.22 -0.72
N ALA A 4 -4.67 18.22 0.15
CA ALA A 4 -4.11 16.89 -0.15
C ALA A 4 -4.81 16.30 -1.38
N ARG A 5 -4.03 15.70 -2.29
CA ARG A 5 -4.54 15.05 -3.51
C ARG A 5 -3.88 13.69 -3.66
N VAL A 6 -4.69 12.68 -3.94
CA VAL A 6 -4.20 11.37 -4.39
C VAL A 6 -3.93 11.46 -5.88
N ILE A 7 -2.69 11.18 -6.31
CA ILE A 7 -2.29 11.23 -7.71
C ILE A 7 -2.31 9.87 -8.42
N SER A 8 -2.24 8.78 -7.65
CA SER A 8 -2.30 7.42 -8.17
C SER A 8 -2.88 6.48 -7.11
N LEU A 9 -3.50 5.41 -7.59
CA LEU A 9 -4.03 4.31 -6.79
C LEU A 9 -3.46 3.02 -7.36
N ASN A 10 -2.84 2.21 -6.50
CA ASN A 10 -2.20 0.97 -6.93
C ASN A 10 -2.59 -0.19 -6.02
N LYS A 11 -2.77 -1.39 -6.59
CA LYS A 11 -2.95 -2.64 -5.84
C LYS A 11 -2.30 -3.83 -6.55
N SER A 12 -2.10 -4.92 -5.82
CA SER A 12 -1.69 -6.21 -6.39
C SER A 12 -2.34 -7.33 -5.60
N SER A 13 -2.89 -8.33 -6.28
CA SER A 13 -3.45 -9.54 -5.68
C SER A 13 -2.36 -10.48 -5.13
N SER A 14 -1.09 -10.21 -5.44
CA SER A 14 0.06 -11.03 -5.04
C SER A 14 0.96 -10.30 -4.05
N HIS A 15 1.68 -11.05 -3.20
CA HIS A 15 2.68 -10.50 -2.26
C HIS A 15 3.99 -10.16 -3.00
N THR A 16 3.91 -9.19 -3.91
CA THR A 16 5.03 -8.60 -4.66
C THR A 16 5.30 -7.19 -4.17
N LEU A 17 6.52 -6.68 -4.46
CA LEU A 17 6.83 -5.26 -4.23
C LEU A 17 6.02 -4.36 -5.17
N ALA A 18 5.90 -4.75 -6.44
CA ALA A 18 5.14 -3.99 -7.43
C ALA A 18 3.63 -4.01 -7.13
N LYS A 19 3.02 -2.84 -7.28
CA LYS A 19 1.57 -2.62 -7.37
C LYS A 19 1.24 -2.03 -8.72
N TYR A 20 0.03 -2.32 -9.21
CA TYR A 20 -0.40 -1.89 -10.54
C TYR A 20 -1.46 -0.81 -10.45
N PRO A 21 -1.43 0.20 -11.33
CA PRO A 21 -2.36 1.32 -11.31
C PRO A 21 -3.79 0.87 -11.58
N VAL A 22 -4.72 1.45 -10.83
CA VAL A 22 -6.16 1.24 -10.97
C VAL A 22 -6.89 2.58 -10.95
N LYS A 23 -8.04 2.63 -11.64
CA LYS A 23 -8.87 3.86 -11.68
C LYS A 23 -9.56 4.13 -10.34
N GLU A 24 -9.83 3.08 -9.58
CA GLU A 24 -10.52 3.16 -8.30
C GLU A 24 -10.06 2.04 -7.35
N VAL A 25 -10.22 2.29 -6.05
CA VAL A 25 -10.04 1.29 -5.01
C VAL A 25 -11.27 1.29 -4.11
N ARG A 26 -11.69 0.09 -3.70
CA ARG A 26 -12.74 -0.08 -2.70
C ARG A 26 -12.11 -0.38 -1.35
N LEU A 27 -12.36 0.49 -0.38
CA LEU A 27 -11.93 0.28 1.01
C LEU A 27 -12.99 -0.50 1.78
N LEU A 28 -12.59 -1.66 2.30
CA LEU A 28 -13.41 -2.48 3.16
C LEU A 28 -13.00 -2.23 4.62
N ARG A 29 -13.95 -1.75 5.42
CA ARG A 29 -13.73 -1.36 6.83
C ARG A 29 -13.05 -2.49 7.60
N GLY A 30 -11.89 -2.20 8.20
CA GLY A 30 -11.14 -3.14 9.02
C GLY A 30 -10.47 -4.29 8.24
N LEU A 31 -10.48 -4.24 6.90
CA LEU A 31 -9.86 -5.26 6.04
C LEU A 31 -8.81 -4.67 5.09
N GLY A 32 -9.02 -3.46 4.58
CA GLY A 32 -8.13 -2.80 3.62
C GLY A 32 -8.72 -2.73 2.21
N VAL A 33 -7.86 -2.78 1.18
CA VAL A 33 -8.25 -2.62 -0.23
C VAL A 33 -8.77 -3.93 -0.81
N GLU A 34 -9.97 -3.92 -1.38
CA GLU A 34 -10.56 -5.08 -2.06
C GLU A 34 -9.66 -5.61 -3.19
N GLY A 35 -9.28 -6.88 -3.09
CA GLY A 35 -8.41 -7.56 -4.05
C GLY A 35 -6.91 -7.28 -3.88
N ASP A 36 -6.46 -6.55 -2.86
CA ASP A 36 -5.03 -6.45 -2.53
C ASP A 36 -4.57 -7.64 -1.67
N ALA A 37 -3.34 -8.10 -1.87
CA ALA A 37 -2.73 -9.19 -1.11
C ALA A 37 -2.73 -8.93 0.40
N HIS A 38 -2.72 -7.67 0.84
CA HIS A 38 -2.73 -7.31 2.26
C HIS A 38 -4.11 -7.28 2.89
N LEU A 39 -5.20 -7.47 2.11
CA LEU A 39 -6.57 -7.49 2.61
C LEU A 39 -6.78 -8.54 3.71
N GLY A 40 -7.16 -8.13 4.91
CA GLY A 40 -7.49 -9.06 5.99
C GLY A 40 -7.56 -8.40 7.36
N LYS A 41 -8.30 -9.05 8.28
CA LYS A 41 -8.49 -8.58 9.67
C LYS A 41 -7.21 -8.64 10.49
N THR A 42 -6.37 -9.65 10.25
CA THR A 42 -5.18 -9.94 11.06
C THR A 42 -3.89 -9.68 10.30
N VAL A 43 -2.80 -9.51 11.06
CA VAL A 43 -1.47 -9.22 10.54
C VAL A 43 -1.03 -10.28 9.51
N LYS A 44 -0.48 -9.82 8.37
CA LYS A 44 0.08 -10.70 7.33
C LYS A 44 1.60 -10.71 7.28
N HIS A 45 2.26 -9.82 8.01
CA HIS A 45 3.71 -9.72 8.02
C HIS A 45 4.32 -10.91 8.78
N ARG A 46 5.12 -11.74 8.09
CA ARG A 46 5.64 -13.03 8.61
C ARG A 46 6.26 -12.95 10.00
N SER A 47 7.12 -11.96 10.25
CA SER A 47 7.76 -11.78 11.58
C SER A 47 6.74 -11.45 12.70
N ARG A 48 5.63 -10.77 12.37
CA ARG A 48 4.59 -10.45 13.36
C ARG A 48 3.61 -11.59 13.55
N VAL A 49 3.28 -12.29 12.46
CA VAL A 49 2.52 -13.55 12.50
C VAL A 49 3.19 -14.57 13.42
N ALA A 50 4.51 -14.70 13.33
CA ALA A 50 5.28 -15.58 14.20
C ALA A 50 5.24 -15.19 15.69
N LYS A 51 5.00 -13.90 16.01
CA LYS A 51 4.84 -13.43 17.38
C LYS A 51 3.42 -13.65 17.91
N ASP A 52 2.43 -13.22 17.13
CA ASP A 52 1.01 -13.50 17.41
C ASP A 52 0.20 -13.27 16.11
N PRO A 53 -0.38 -14.33 15.52
CA PRO A 53 -1.13 -14.26 14.27
C PRO A 53 -2.51 -13.60 14.42
N THR A 54 -2.99 -13.38 15.65
CA THR A 54 -4.31 -12.81 15.92
C THR A 54 -4.31 -11.28 15.97
N GLN A 55 -3.13 -10.66 15.99
CA GLN A 55 -2.99 -9.20 16.02
C GLN A 55 -3.74 -8.53 14.87
N PRO A 56 -4.39 -7.38 15.10
CA PRO A 56 -5.09 -6.64 14.06
C PRO A 56 -4.13 -6.22 12.95
N ASN A 57 -4.63 -6.23 11.72
CA ASN A 57 -3.89 -5.72 10.58
C ASN A 57 -3.87 -4.18 10.61
N LEU A 58 -2.74 -3.62 11.04
CA LEU A 58 -2.51 -2.16 11.03
C LEU A 58 -1.87 -1.66 9.72
N ARG A 59 -1.64 -2.54 8.73
CA ARG A 59 -0.98 -2.24 7.45
C ARG A 59 -1.93 -2.44 6.26
N GLN A 60 -3.15 -1.97 6.42
CA GLN A 60 -4.23 -2.16 5.44
C GLN A 60 -4.04 -1.31 4.17
N VAL A 61 -3.41 -0.14 4.31
CA VAL A 61 -3.12 0.83 3.25
C VAL A 61 -1.77 1.46 3.54
N HIS A 62 -0.99 1.72 2.49
CA HIS A 62 0.23 2.52 2.57
C HIS A 62 0.02 3.79 1.77
N LEU A 63 0.36 4.94 2.36
CA LEU A 63 0.38 6.22 1.66
C LEU A 63 1.83 6.64 1.50
N ILE A 64 2.23 6.87 0.25
CA ILE A 64 3.56 7.34 -0.11
C ILE A 64 3.40 8.69 -0.78
N HIS A 65 4.19 9.65 -0.34
CA HIS A 65 4.19 11.03 -0.82
C HIS A 65 4.87 11.11 -2.18
N SER A 66 4.34 11.92 -3.10
CA SER A 66 4.88 12.01 -4.47
C SER A 66 6.29 12.58 -4.47
N GLU A 67 6.58 13.46 -3.51
CA GLU A 67 7.86 14.12 -3.31
C GLU A 67 9.00 13.12 -3.12
N LEU A 68 8.75 11.95 -2.53
CA LEU A 68 9.76 10.88 -2.41
C LEU A 68 10.12 10.30 -3.78
N HIS A 69 9.14 10.13 -4.67
CA HIS A 69 9.41 9.61 -6.01
C HIS A 69 10.18 10.63 -6.83
N ASP A 70 9.86 11.92 -6.69
CA ASP A 70 10.61 13.01 -7.32
C ASP A 70 12.07 13.03 -6.85
N GLU A 71 12.30 12.98 -5.53
CA GLU A 71 13.64 12.92 -4.93
C GLU A 71 14.45 11.71 -5.44
N LEU A 72 13.83 10.53 -5.51
CA LEU A 72 14.52 9.33 -6.01
C LEU A 72 14.82 9.41 -7.51
N ARG A 73 13.93 10.01 -8.32
CA ARG A 73 14.20 10.24 -9.74
C ARG A 73 15.38 11.19 -9.95
N GLU A 74 15.50 12.23 -9.14
CA GLU A 74 16.67 13.13 -9.16
C GLU A 74 17.99 12.41 -8.84
N GLN A 75 17.92 11.34 -8.04
CA GLN A 75 19.07 10.47 -7.74
C GLN A 75 19.33 9.40 -8.83
N GLY A 76 18.56 9.39 -9.91
CA GLY A 76 18.74 8.48 -11.05
C GLY A 76 17.98 7.16 -10.95
N PHE A 77 17.04 7.02 -10.01
CA PHE A 77 16.14 5.86 -9.96
C PHE A 77 14.96 6.05 -10.91
N ASP A 78 14.69 5.05 -11.76
CA ASP A 78 13.49 5.03 -12.61
C ASP A 78 12.31 4.42 -11.83
N LEU A 79 11.50 5.29 -11.23
CA LEU A 79 10.40 4.91 -10.35
C LEU A 79 9.16 5.75 -10.62
N ASP A 80 8.02 5.06 -10.59
CA ASP A 80 6.68 5.63 -10.61
C ASP A 80 5.89 5.16 -9.38
N PRO A 81 4.73 5.76 -9.05
CA PRO A 81 3.90 5.26 -7.98
C PRO A 81 3.38 3.85 -8.28
N GLY A 82 3.75 2.86 -7.46
CA GLY A 82 3.21 1.49 -7.56
C GLY A 82 4.21 0.40 -7.24
#